data_AF-A0A3B9GX57-F1
#
_entry.id   AF-A0A3B9GX57-F1
#
_cell.length_a   1.000
_cell.length_b   1.000
_cell.length_c   1.000
_cell.angle_alpha   90.00
_cell.angle_beta   90.00
_cell.angle_gamma   90.00
#
_symmetry.space_group_name_H-M   'P 1'
#
loop_
_entity.id
_entity.type
_entity.pdbx_description
1 polymer ?
#
loop_
_entity_poly.entity_id
_entity_poly.type
_entity_poly.pdbx_seq_one_letter_code
_entity_poly.pdbx_strand_id
1 'polypeptide(L)' 'MSEVNLKIGPLPDRTPQKLAILVDPALATELEDYARIHSQKYGTEVSASALVPLMLETFLASDTGFRKARKA' A
#
# COMPACT_ATOMS: atom_id res chain seq x y z
N MET A 1 21.50 -4.26 12.65
CA MET A 1 20.24 -4.56 11.92
C MET A 1 20.09 -3.55 10.81
N SER A 2 20.04 -3.98 9.55
CA SER A 2 19.81 -3.09 8.42
C SER A 2 18.47 -2.37 8.59
N GLU A 3 18.41 -1.06 8.37
CA GLU A 3 17.15 -0.32 8.44
C GLU A 3 16.18 -0.85 7.37
N VAL A 4 14.97 -1.25 7.78
CA VAL A 4 13.93 -1.71 6.86
C VAL A 4 13.38 -0.51 6.11
N ASN A 5 13.75 -0.36 4.84
CA ASN A 5 13.21 0.69 3.97
C ASN A 5 11.88 0.23 3.36
N LEU A 6 10.79 0.93 3.70
CA LEU A 6 9.44 0.63 3.20
C LEU A 6 9.06 1.67 2.16
N LYS A 7 8.45 1.23 1.05
CA LYS A 7 7.95 2.13 -0.01
C LYS A 7 6.76 2.98 0.44
N ILE A 8 6.11 2.60 1.54
CA ILE A 8 4.89 3.20 2.06
C ILE A 8 5.17 3.91 3.39
N GLY A 9 4.76 5.18 3.46
CA GLY A 9 4.81 6.01 4.66
C GLY A 9 3.56 5.87 5.55
N PRO A 10 3.35 6.80 6.50
CA PRO A 10 2.13 6.85 7.32
C PRO A 10 0.86 7.03 6.48
N LEU A 11 -0.28 6.58 7.02
CA LEU A 11 -1.57 6.74 6.37
C LEU A 11 -2.01 8.22 6.35
N PRO A 12 -2.47 8.74 5.20
CA PRO A 12 -3.06 10.07 5.12
C PRO A 12 -4.51 10.08 5.62
N ASP A 13 -4.99 11.21 6.11
CA ASP A 13 -6.39 11.42 6.49
C ASP A 13 -7.24 11.79 5.25
N ARG A 14 -8.16 10.90 4.85
CA ARG A 14 -9.00 11.03 3.64
C ARG A 14 -10.33 10.27 3.80
N THR A 15 -11.37 10.72 3.09
CA THR A 15 -12.64 9.98 2.97
C THR A 15 -12.53 8.87 1.91
N PRO A 16 -12.63 7.58 2.26
CA PRO A 16 -12.46 6.48 1.32
C PRO A 16 -13.73 6.20 0.50
N GLN A 17 -13.56 5.80 -0.76
CA GLN A 17 -14.62 5.18 -1.56
C GLN A 17 -14.47 3.65 -1.50
N LYS A 18 -15.57 2.92 -1.27
CA LYS A 18 -15.54 1.45 -1.17
C LYS A 18 -15.30 0.82 -2.54
N LEU A 19 -14.26 -0.02 -2.62
CA LEU A 19 -13.97 -0.91 -3.74
C LEU A 19 -13.79 -2.34 -3.21
N ALA A 20 -14.52 -3.30 -3.76
CA ALA A 20 -14.37 -4.71 -3.42
C ALA A 20 -13.45 -5.40 -4.44
N ILE A 21 -12.43 -6.10 -3.96
CA ILE A 21 -11.48 -6.86 -4.80
C ILE A 21 -11.35 -8.29 -4.27
N LEU A 22 -11.11 -9.23 -5.18
CA LEU A 22 -10.65 -10.57 -4.85
C LEU A 22 -9.17 -10.64 -5.17
N VAL A 23 -8.37 -11.21 -4.26
CA VAL A 23 -6.93 -11.41 -4.44
C VAL A 23 -6.61 -12.88 -4.22
N ASP A 24 -5.58 -13.37 -4.91
CA ASP A 24 -5.10 -14.72 -4.70
C ASP A 24 -4.52 -14.90 -3.28
N PRO A 25 -4.58 -16.10 -2.69
CA PRO A 25 -4.11 -16.35 -1.33
C PRO A 25 -2.64 -15.96 -1.09
N ALA A 26 -1.77 -16.13 -2.10
CA ALA A 26 -0.37 -15.75 -2.00
C ALA A 26 -0.21 -14.22 -1.79
N LEU A 27 -0.96 -13.41 -2.55
CA LEU A 27 -0.94 -11.96 -2.41
C LEU A 27 -1.55 -11.52 -1.08
N ALA A 28 -2.59 -12.20 -0.60
CA ALA A 28 -3.17 -11.92 0.72
C ALA A 28 -2.11 -12.05 1.84
N THR A 29 -1.36 -13.15 1.84
CA THR A 29 -0.27 -13.39 2.80
C THR A 29 0.82 -12.32 2.72
N GLU A 30 1.26 -11.96 1.51
CA GLU A 30 2.29 -10.91 1.32
C GLU A 30 1.82 -9.55 1.84
N LEU A 31 0.54 -9.20 1.64
CA LEU A 31 -0.03 -7.96 2.13
C LEU A 31 -0.11 -7.93 3.67
N GLU A 32 -0.45 -9.05 4.29
CA GLU A 32 -0.47 -9.19 5.76
C GLU A 32 0.94 -9.06 6.35
N ASP A 33 1.94 -9.70 5.74
CA ASP A 33 3.33 -9.57 6.15
C ASP A 33 3.84 -8.13 6.02
N TYR A 34 3.50 -7.45 4.93
CA TYR A 34 3.86 -6.05 4.75
C TYR A 34 3.23 -5.18 5.85
N ALA A 35 1.96 -5.40 6.17
CA ALA A 35 1.25 -4.67 7.21
C ALA A 35 1.86 -4.87 8.59
N ARG A 36 2.27 -6.11 8.91
CA ARG A 36 3.00 -6.43 10.14
C ARG A 36 4.34 -5.70 10.23
N ILE A 37 5.14 -5.71 9.16
CA ILE A 37 6.45 -5.03 9.13
C ILE A 37 6.27 -3.50 9.21
N HIS A 38 5.28 -2.95 8.51
CA HIS A 38 4.93 -1.52 8.59
C HIS A 38 4.53 -1.12 10.01
N SER A 39 3.68 -1.93 10.65
CA SER A 39 3.25 -1.69 12.02
C SER A 39 4.42 -1.69 13.01
N GLN A 40 5.35 -2.63 12.85
CA GLN A 40 6.57 -2.68 13.65
C GLN A 40 7.47 -1.46 13.43
N LYS A 41 7.58 -0.98 12.18
CA LYS A 41 8.41 0.18 11.84
C LYS A 41 7.87 1.49 12.41
N TYR A 42 6.56 1.70 12.35
CA TYR A 42 5.94 2.97 12.74
C TYR A 42 5.24 2.93 14.10
N GLY A 43 5.30 1.80 14.82
CA GLY A 43 4.74 1.64 16.16
C GLY A 43 3.21 1.74 16.22
N THR A 44 2.54 1.64 15.08
CA THR A 44 1.08 1.76 14.96
C THR A 44 0.56 0.53 14.23
N GLU A 45 -0.38 -0.19 14.83
CA GLU A 45 -0.98 -1.35 14.19
C GLU A 45 -1.87 -0.91 13.01
N VAL A 46 -1.59 -1.46 11.83
CA VAL A 46 -2.31 -1.15 10.59
C VAL A 46 -2.60 -2.45 9.84
N SER A 47 -3.82 -2.60 9.32
CA SER A 47 -4.19 -3.74 8.49
C SER A 47 -3.69 -3.62 7.05
N ALA A 48 -3.56 -4.75 6.36
CA ALA A 48 -3.35 -4.79 4.93
C ALA A 48 -4.38 -3.95 4.15
N SER A 49 -5.66 -4.07 4.49
CA SER A 49 -6.75 -3.33 3.86
C SER A 49 -6.63 -1.80 3.98
N ALA A 50 -6.00 -1.30 5.06
CA ALA A 50 -5.76 0.11 5.24
C ALA A 50 -4.55 0.60 4.40
N LEU A 51 -3.53 -0.25 4.20
CA LEU A 51 -2.34 0.09 3.40
C LEU A 51 -2.55 -0.07 1.90
N VAL A 52 -3.40 -1.01 1.45
CA VAL A 52 -3.63 -1.30 0.02
C VAL A 52 -3.98 -0.04 -0.80
N PRO A 53 -4.89 0.85 -0.36
CA PRO A 53 -5.14 2.10 -1.07
C PRO A 53 -3.87 2.93 -1.29
N LEU A 54 -3.04 3.09 -0.25
CA LEU A 54 -1.78 3.85 -0.33
C LEU A 54 -0.73 3.14 -1.19
N MET A 55 -0.71 1.81 -1.21
CA MET A 55 0.13 1.01 -2.11
C MET A 55 -0.25 1.26 -3.58
N LEU A 56 -1.54 1.23 -3.89
CA LEU A 56 -2.05 1.47 -5.24
C LEU A 56 -1.79 2.92 -5.68
N GLU A 57 -1.99 3.90 -4.80
CA GLU A 57 -1.63 5.29 -5.08
C GLU A 57 -0.14 5.44 -5.40
N THR A 58 0.72 4.85 -4.57
CA THR A 58 2.18 4.90 -4.76
C THR A 58 2.58 4.21 -6.07
N PHE A 59 1.97 3.08 -6.39
CA PHE A 59 2.18 2.37 -7.65
C PHE A 59 1.82 3.25 -8.86
N LEU A 60 0.58 3.77 -8.90
CA LEU A 60 0.11 4.63 -9.99
C LEU A 60 0.92 5.94 -10.11
N ALA A 61 1.33 6.51 -8.98
CA ALA A 61 2.19 7.69 -8.94
C ALA A 61 3.62 7.41 -9.41
N SER A 62 4.10 6.16 -9.32
CA SER A 62 5.42 5.75 -9.79
C SER A 62 5.44 5.35 -11.27
N ASP A 63 4.35 4.81 -11.81
CA ASP A 63 4.26 4.36 -13.21
C ASP A 63 4.23 5.53 -14.20
N THR A 64 5.39 5.81 -14.82
CA THR A 64 5.53 6.93 -15.77
C THR A 64 4.76 6.70 -17.07
N GLY A 65 4.66 5.44 -17.51
CA GLY A 65 3.92 5.06 -18.71
C GLY A 65 2.44 5.33 -18.54
N PHE A 66 1.87 4.85 -17.43
CA PHE A 66 0.50 5.14 -17.04
C PHE A 66 0.24 6.65 -16.94
N ARG A 67 1.11 7.41 -16.25
CA ARG A 67 0.93 8.86 -16.09
C ARG A 67 0.96 9.62 -17.42
N LYS A 68 1.75 9.18 -18.39
CA LYS A 68 1.78 9.76 -19.74
C LYS A 68 0.50 9.43 -20.50
N ALA A 69 0.10 8.16 -20.52
CA ALA A 69 -1.10 7.70 -21.23
C ALA A 69 -2.39 8.35 -20.72
N ARG A 70 -2.52 8.58 -19.40
CA ARG A 70 -3.69 9.23 -18.78
C ARG A 70 -3.87 10.71 -19.16
N LYS A 71 -2.80 11.40 -19.57
CA LYS A 71 -2.82 12.82 -19.93
C LYS A 71 -3.06 13.07 -21.42
N ALA A 72 -2.83 12.05 -22.25
CA ALA A 72 -3.12 12.08 -23.68
C ALA A 72 -4.62 11.95 -23.91
#